data_AF-A0A526PU59-F1
#
_entry.id   AF-A0A526PU59-F1
#
_cell.length_a   1.000
_cell.length_b   1.000
_cell.length_c   1.000
_cell.angle_alpha   90.00
_cell.angle_beta   90.00
_cell.angle_gamma   90.00
#
_symmetry.space_group_name_H-M   'P 1'
#
loop_
_entity.id
_entity.type
_entity.pdbx_description
1 polymer ?
#
loop_
_entity_poly.entity_id
_entity_poly.type
_entity_poly.pdbx_seq_one_letter_code
_entity_poly.pdbx_strand_id
1 'polypeptide(L)'
;MSEATIRHWHETAERLRGGEPLRLLIGDRLYNSSEIMLAAPFAASLRKDLIADIEAQIAGLTPPDPNAPAGHALVILPEERTA
;
A
#
# COMPACT_ATOMS: atom_id res chain seq x y z
N MET A 1 -7.26 11.09 -11.82
CA MET A 1 -6.79 11.75 -10.58
C MET A 1 -5.70 12.75 -10.94
N SER A 2 -5.52 13.85 -10.20
CA SER A 2 -4.52 14.86 -10.51
C SER A 2 -3.12 14.44 -10.02
N GLU A 3 -2.07 15.01 -10.60
CA GLU A 3 -0.67 14.82 -10.16
C GLU A 3 -0.49 15.14 -8.66
N ALA A 4 -1.25 16.10 -8.14
CA ALA A 4 -1.30 16.43 -6.72
C ALA A 4 -1.76 15.24 -5.86
N THR A 5 -2.72 14.44 -6.36
CA THR A 5 -3.20 13.25 -5.65
C THR A 5 -2.15 12.14 -5.61
N ILE A 6 -1.42 11.90 -6.70
CA ILE A 6 -0.37 10.87 -6.74
C ILE A 6 0.77 11.22 -5.77
N ARG A 7 1.22 12.48 -5.78
CA ARG A 7 2.21 12.99 -4.82
C ARG A 7 1.75 12.85 -3.37
N HIS A 8 0.49 13.19 -3.09
CA HIS A 8 -0.08 13.02 -1.76
C HIS A 8 -0.04 11.56 -1.27
N TRP A 9 -0.32 10.60 -2.16
CA TRP A 9 -0.23 9.17 -1.83
C TRP A 9 1.21 8.73 -1.56
N HIS A 10 2.18 9.20 -2.33
CA HIS A 10 3.60 8.95 -2.06
C HIS A 10 4.03 9.50 -0.69
N GLU A 11 3.67 10.75 -0.37
CA GLU A 11 3.95 11.36 0.93
C GLU A 11 3.33 10.56 2.08
N THR A 12 2.11 10.05 1.87
CA THR A 12 1.41 9.22 2.85
C THR A 12 2.15 7.89 3.08
N ALA A 13 2.61 7.21 2.03
CA ALA A 13 3.39 5.98 2.16
C ALA A 13 4.72 6.21 2.91
N GLU A 14 5.43 7.31 2.62
CA GLU A 14 6.67 7.65 3.33
C GLU A 14 6.43 7.95 4.82
N ARG A 15 5.35 8.65 5.15
CA ARG A 15 4.95 8.90 6.54
C ARG A 15 4.65 7.60 7.30
N LEU A 16 3.95 6.68 6.65
CA LEU A 16 3.70 5.35 7.21
C LEU A 16 5.00 4.58 7.46
N ARG A 17 5.94 4.57 6.49
CA ARG A 17 7.27 3.96 6.65
C ARG A 17 8.10 4.61 7.76
N GLY A 18 7.97 5.93 7.91
CA GLY A 18 8.58 6.72 8.99
C GLY A 18 8.03 6.40 10.39
N GLY A 19 7.02 5.53 10.49
CA GLY A 19 6.49 5.07 11.76
C GLY A 19 5.42 5.98 12.34
N GLU A 20 4.74 6.77 11.51
CA GLU A 20 3.64 7.60 11.98
C GLU A 20 2.60 6.77 12.76
N PRO A 21 2.10 7.28 13.91
CA PRO A 21 1.10 6.57 14.70
C PRO A 21 -0.20 6.38 13.92
N LEU A 22 -0.69 5.13 13.89
CA LEU A 22 -2.01 4.81 13.36
C LEU A 22 -3.05 4.99 14.47
N ARG A 23 -4.10 5.77 14.17
CA ARG A 23 -5.22 6.03 15.08
C ARG A 23 -6.50 5.54 14.43
N LEU A 24 -7.28 4.76 15.17
CA LEU A 24 -8.61 4.35 14.73
C LEU A 24 -9.64 5.24 15.42
N LEU A 25 -10.40 5.99 14.64
CA LEU A 25 -11.48 6.83 15.11
C LEU A 25 -12.82 6.14 14.83
N ILE A 26 -13.63 5.93 15.86
CA ILE A 26 -14.96 5.32 15.73
C ILE A 26 -16.02 6.34 16.19
N GLY A 27 -16.87 6.77 15.26
CA GLY A 27 -18.00 7.64 15.55
C GLY A 27 -18.70 8.10 14.28
N ASP A 28 -19.92 8.63 14.45
CA ASP A 28 -20.72 9.19 13.34
C ASP A 28 -20.14 10.51 12.82
N ARG A 29 -19.44 11.26 13.69
CA ARG A 29 -18.76 12.51 13.34
C ARG A 29 -17.39 12.55 14.00
N LEU A 30 -16.40 13.13 13.31
CA LEU A 30 -15.02 13.26 13.78
C LEU A 30 -14.92 13.91 15.17
N TYR A 31 -15.71 14.95 15.44
CA TYR A 31 -15.68 15.64 16.74
C TYR A 31 -16.32 14.85 17.88
N ASN A 32 -17.05 13.76 17.57
CA ASN A 32 -17.69 12.87 18.53
C ASN A 32 -17.11 11.43 18.44
N SER A 33 -15.94 11.25 17.81
CA SER A 33 -15.34 9.93 17.67
C SER A 33 -14.55 9.52 18.90
N SER A 34 -14.65 8.25 19.27
CA SER A 34 -13.73 7.62 20.22
C SER A 34 -12.45 7.23 19.50
N GLU A 35 -11.30 7.59 20.09
CA GLU A 35 -9.99 7.14 19.61
C GLU A 35 -9.62 5.81 20.26
N ILE A 36 -9.27 4.82 19.43
CA ILE A 36 -8.78 3.52 19.87
C ILE A 36 -7.29 3.41 19.53
N MET A 37 -6.49 3.16 20.57
CA MET A 37 -5.09 2.78 20.40
C MET A 37 -5.00 1.33 19.95
N LEU A 38 -4.35 1.13 18.80
CA LEU A 38 -4.09 -0.21 18.27
C LEU A 38 -2.96 -0.88 19.05
N ALA A 39 -3.09 -2.19 19.26
CA ALA A 39 -1.97 -2.99 19.79
C ALA A 39 -0.78 -2.91 18.83
N ALA A 40 0.44 -2.75 19.37
CA ALA A 40 1.64 -2.50 18.56
C ALA A 40 1.87 -3.53 17.43
N PRO A 41 1.70 -4.86 17.65
CA PRO A 41 1.84 -5.83 16.57
C PRO A 41 0.78 -5.66 15.47
N PHE A 42 -0.46 -5.35 15.85
CA PHE A 42 -1.55 -5.12 14.90
C PHE A 42 -1.31 -3.84 14.09
N ALA A 43 -0.91 -2.74 14.74
CA ALA A 43 -0.55 -1.51 14.06
C ALA A 43 0.59 -1.70 13.05
N ALA A 44 1.58 -2.54 13.39
CA ALA A 44 2.67 -2.86 12.49
C ALA A 44 2.22 -3.68 11.27
N SER A 45 1.29 -4.62 11.44
CA SER A 45 0.69 -5.36 10.32
C SER A 45 -0.13 -4.44 9.42
N LEU A 46 -1.06 -3.69 10.01
CA LEU A 46 -1.93 -2.77 9.29
C LEU A 46 -1.14 -1.73 8.49
N ARG A 47 -0.02 -1.23 9.03
CA ARG A 47 0.89 -0.33 8.32
C ARG A 47 1.44 -0.95 7.03
N LYS A 48 1.86 -2.23 7.08
CA LYS A 48 2.39 -2.91 5.89
C LYS A 48 1.32 -3.05 4.82
N ASP A 49 0.13 -3.45 5.23
CA ASP A 49 -1.01 -3.64 4.31
C ASP A 49 -1.41 -2.32 3.64
N LEU A 50 -1.50 -1.22 4.41
CA LEU A 50 -1.81 0.11 3.88
C LEU A 50 -0.76 0.61 2.87
N ILE A 51 0.53 0.37 3.14
CA ILE A 51 1.59 0.74 2.21
C ILE A 51 1.45 -0.04 0.91
N ALA A 52 1.21 -1.35 0.99
CA ALA A 52 1.05 -2.20 -0.19
C ALA A 52 -0.16 -1.78 -1.05
N ASP A 53 -1.29 -1.43 -0.42
CA ASP A 53 -2.47 -0.94 -1.13
C ASP A 53 -2.23 0.41 -1.81
N ILE A 54 -1.52 1.34 -1.16
CA ILE A 54 -1.13 2.63 -1.75
C ILE A 54 -0.21 2.40 -2.95
N GLU A 55 0.79 1.53 -2.83
CA GLU A 55 1.71 1.20 -3.94
C GLU A 55 0.97 0.57 -5.11
N ALA A 56 0.03 -0.35 -4.86
CA ALA A 56 -0.80 -0.96 -5.88
C ALA A 56 -1.68 0.07 -6.60
N GLN A 57 -2.26 1.02 -5.87
CA GLN A 57 -3.04 2.11 -6.47
C GLN A 57 -2.16 3.01 -7.34
N ILE A 58 -0.96 3.37 -6.89
CA ILE A 58 -0.01 4.19 -7.67
C ILE A 58 0.42 3.43 -8.93
N ALA A 59 0.75 2.14 -8.83
CA ALA A 59 1.14 1.31 -9.95
C ALA A 59 0.01 1.19 -10.99
N GLY A 60 -1.24 1.02 -10.56
CA GLY A 60 -2.40 0.98 -11.46
C GLY A 60 -2.69 2.32 -12.16
N LEU A 61 -2.15 3.44 -11.64
CA LEU A 61 -2.30 4.78 -12.21
C LEU A 61 -1.10 5.19 -13.08
N THR A 62 0.02 4.50 -12.95
CA THR A 62 1.21 4.75 -13.76
C THR A 62 1.07 3.94 -15.04
N PRO A 63 0.99 4.57 -16.24
CA PRO A 63 1.00 3.81 -17.49
C PRO A 63 2.25 2.92 -17.49
N PRO A 64 2.16 1.67 -18.00
CA PRO A 64 3.37 0.88 -18.19
C PRO A 64 4.33 1.70 -19.05
N ASP A 65 5.55 1.88 -18.56
CA ASP A 65 6.57 2.62 -19.29
C ASP A 65 6.76 1.93 -20.65
N PRO A 66 6.48 2.59 -21.79
CA PRO A 66 6.63 2.00 -23.11
C PRO A 66 8.09 1.67 -23.44
N ASN A 67 9.04 2.19 -22.67
CA ASN A 67 10.47 1.90 -22.77
C ASN A 67 11.00 1.01 -21.64
N ALA A 68 10.17 0.53 -20.72
CA ALA A 68 10.61 -0.49 -19.79
C ALA A 68 10.98 -1.74 -20.59
N PRO A 69 12.20 -2.29 -20.43
CA PRO A 69 12.54 -3.54 -21.08
C PRO A 69 11.47 -4.55 -20.69
N ALA A 70 10.88 -5.23 -21.67
CA ALA A 70 9.90 -6.29 -21.44
C ALA A 70 10.53 -7.26 -20.44
N GLY A 71 10.15 -7.14 -19.17
CA GLY A 71 10.59 -8.04 -18.13
C GLY A 71 10.02 -9.39 -18.54
N HIS A 72 10.86 -10.21 -19.17
CA HIS A 72 10.53 -11.60 -19.41
C HIS A 72 10.20 -12.18 -18.04
N ALA A 73 8.91 -12.34 -17.77
CA ALA A 73 8.46 -13.28 -16.79
C ALA A 73 9.06 -14.61 -17.24
N LEU A 74 10.15 -15.01 -16.60
CA LEU A 74 10.61 -16.40 -16.61
C LEU A 74 9.48 -17.19 -15.94
N VAL A 75 8.49 -17.53 -16.74
CA VAL A 75 7.54 -18.60 -16.45
C VAL A 75 8.39 -19.85 -16.47
N ILE A 76 8.93 -20.22 -15.31
CA ILE A 76 9.42 -21.58 -15.09
C ILE A 76 8.15 -22.43 -15.08
N LEU A 77 7.81 -22.98 -16.25
CA LEU A 77 6.84 -24.06 -16.34
C LEU A 77 7.38 -25.21 -15.48
N PRO A 78 6.58 -25.76 -14.55
CA PRO A 78 7.02 -26.92 -13.79
C PRO A 78 7.07 -28.10 -14.77
N GLU A 79 8.27 -28.45 -15.22
CA GLU A 79 8.48 -29.72 -15.90
C GLU A 79 8.08 -30.86 -14.96
N GLU A 80 7.29 -31.75 -15.53
CA GLU A 80 6.66 -32.92 -14.95
C GLU A 80 7.62 -33.70 -14.03
N ARG A 81 7.25 -33.85 -12.75
CA ARG A 81 7.74 -34.99 -11.97
C ARG A 81 7.01 -36.23 -12.46
N THR A 82 7.52 -36.84 -13.52
CA THR A 82 7.19 -38.23 -13.85
C THR A 82 7.86 -39.15 -12.82
N ALA A 83 7.07 -40.12 -12.38
CA ALA A 83 7.38 -41.16 -11.41
C ALA A 83 8.50 -42.11 -11.86
#